data_AF-W1IBL9-F1
#
_entry.id   AF-W1IBL9-F1
#
_cell.length_a   1.000
_cell.length_b   1.000
_cell.length_c   1.000
_cell.angle_alpha   90.00
_cell.angle_beta   90.00
_cell.angle_gamma   90.00
#
_symmetry.space_group_name_H-M   'P 1'
#
loop_
_entity.id
_entity.type
_entity.pdbx_description
1 polymer ?
#
loop_
_entity_poly.entity_id
_entity_poly.type
_entity_poly.pdbx_seq_one_letter_code
_entity_poly.pdbx_strand_id
1 'polypeptide(L)'
;MVELTEITLKINELLPQLSDFISQFHNIVLTNNINVITDVGGNMSLDVPGTMSDTDAEKFSRRISIIDRLITTRGQEINDLLQKGLEIEGKLKKENLNYTSQILDKVNEFNRLNASYKH
;
A
#
# COMPACT_ATOMS: atom_id res chain seq x y z
N MET A 1 8.30 21.21 14.04
CA MET A 1 9.13 20.04 14.48
C MET A 1 8.26 18.94 15.06
N VAL A 2 7.41 19.19 16.07
CA VAL A 2 6.47 18.20 16.64
C VAL A 2 5.60 17.53 15.58
N GLU A 3 5.01 18.32 14.68
CA GLU A 3 4.16 17.82 13.58
C GLU A 3 4.88 16.83 12.64
N LEU A 4 6.15 17.07 12.30
CA LEU A 4 6.91 16.16 11.44
C LEU A 4 7.22 14.83 12.16
N THR A 5 7.50 14.90 13.46
CA THR A 5 7.70 13.72 14.30
C THR A 5 6.42 12.89 14.35
N GLU A 6 5.26 13.52 14.55
CA GLU A 6 3.96 12.83 14.58
C GLU A 6 3.63 12.16 13.23
N ILE A 7 3.86 12.87 12.12
CA ILE A 7 3.71 12.31 10.76
C ILE A 7 4.61 11.08 10.60
N THR A 8 5.88 11.19 10.99
CA THR A 8 6.85 10.10 10.85
C THR A 8 6.47 8.89 11.70
N LEU A 9 6.03 9.10 12.94
CA LEU A 9 5.53 8.04 13.81
C LEU A 9 4.31 7.36 13.19
N LYS A 10 3.38 8.14 12.64
CA LYS A 10 2.19 7.56 12.01
C LYS A 10 2.56 6.71 10.80
N ILE A 11 3.43 7.21 9.93
CA ILE A 11 3.90 6.44 8.77
C ILE A 11 4.58 5.13 9.21
N ASN A 12 5.36 5.15 10.30
CA ASN A 12 5.97 3.93 10.87
C ASN A 12 4.95 2.90 11.38
N GLU A 13 3.77 3.33 11.84
CA GLU A 13 2.67 2.43 12.19
C GLU A 13 1.96 1.86 10.95
N LEU A 14 1.85 2.67 9.90
CA LEU A 14 1.03 2.35 8.73
C LEU A 14 1.75 1.49 7.69
N LEU A 15 3.06 1.69 7.48
CA LEU A 15 3.84 0.92 6.50
C LEU A 15 3.82 -0.60 6.76
N PRO A 16 4.00 -1.08 8.01
CA PRO A 16 3.87 -2.51 8.30
C PRO A 16 2.47 -3.06 8.01
N GLN A 17 1.41 -2.29 8.28
CA GLN A 17 0.04 -2.70 7.98
C GLN A 17 -0.19 -2.84 6.47
N LEU A 18 0.31 -1.89 5.68
CA LEU A 18 0.26 -1.99 4.21
C LEU A 18 1.00 -3.24 3.72
N SER A 19 2.21 -3.50 4.24
CA SER A 19 2.99 -4.69 3.90
C SER A 19 2.26 -5.98 4.24
N ASP A 20 1.58 -6.04 5.38
CA ASP A 20 0.80 -7.20 5.80
C ASP A 20 -0.39 -7.44 4.86
N PHE A 21 -1.16 -6.40 4.51
CA PHE A 21 -2.26 -6.54 3.57
C PHE A 21 -1.81 -7.02 2.19
N ILE A 22 -0.71 -6.47 1.66
CA ILE A 22 -0.11 -6.92 0.38
C ILE A 22 0.31 -8.40 0.49
N SER A 23 0.91 -8.81 1.60
CA SER A 23 1.32 -10.20 1.82
C SER A 23 0.11 -11.13 1.87
N GLN A 24 -0.95 -10.74 2.58
CA GLN A 24 -2.20 -11.50 2.62
C GLN A 24 -2.83 -11.65 1.24
N PHE A 25 -2.84 -10.58 0.43
CA PHE A 25 -3.31 -10.61 -0.94
C PHE A 25 -2.53 -11.63 -1.77
N HIS A 26 -1.20 -11.50 -1.83
CA HIS A 26 -0.35 -12.41 -2.59
C HIS A 26 -0.50 -13.87 -2.13
N ASN A 27 -0.59 -14.11 -0.82
CA ASN A 27 -0.76 -15.44 -0.28
C ASN A 27 -2.07 -16.08 -0.77
N ILE A 28 -3.18 -15.34 -0.82
CA ILE A 28 -4.46 -15.86 -1.33
C ILE A 28 -4.34 -16.20 -2.81
N VAL A 29 -3.79 -15.28 -3.60
CA VAL A 29 -3.61 -15.43 -5.04
C VAL A 29 -2.75 -16.66 -5.36
N LEU A 30 -1.57 -16.74 -4.77
CA LEU A 30 -0.60 -17.81 -5.00
C LEU A 30 -1.09 -19.18 -4.49
N THR A 31 -1.62 -19.25 -3.27
CA THR A 31 -2.01 -20.54 -2.65
C THR A 31 -3.20 -21.18 -3.37
N ASN A 32 -4.06 -20.37 -3.99
CA ASN A 32 -5.27 -20.86 -4.66
C ASN A 32 -5.16 -20.87 -6.19
N ASN A 33 -3.96 -20.59 -6.73
CA ASN A 33 -3.70 -20.49 -8.17
C ASN A 33 -4.70 -19.57 -8.89
N ILE A 34 -5.03 -18.45 -8.25
CA ILE A 34 -5.89 -17.41 -8.80
C ILE A 34 -4.99 -16.45 -9.57
N ASN A 35 -5.39 -16.04 -10.75
CA ASN A 35 -4.77 -14.96 -11.48
C ASN A 35 -5.64 -13.71 -11.35
N VAL A 36 -5.03 -12.59 -10.94
CA VAL A 36 -5.72 -11.31 -10.80
C VAL A 36 -5.38 -10.45 -12.00
N ILE A 37 -6.41 -9.92 -12.66
CA ILE A 37 -6.26 -9.08 -13.85
C ILE A 37 -6.92 -7.74 -13.55
N THR A 38 -6.13 -6.67 -13.63
CA THR A 38 -6.62 -5.31 -13.45
C THR A 38 -6.68 -4.59 -14.79
N ASP A 39 -7.84 -4.03 -15.11
CA ASP A 39 -8.02 -3.26 -16.34
C ASP A 39 -7.42 -1.85 -16.23
N VAL A 40 -7.41 -1.11 -17.34
CA VAL A 40 -6.94 0.28 -17.40
C VAL A 40 -7.71 1.26 -16.50
N GLY A 41 -8.94 0.90 -16.11
CA GLY A 41 -9.76 1.67 -15.17
C GLY A 41 -9.49 1.33 -13.70
N GLY A 42 -8.63 0.35 -13.42
CA GLY A 42 -8.39 -0.16 -12.08
C GLY A 42 -9.44 -1.16 -11.59
N ASN A 43 -10.32 -1.66 -12.48
CA ASN A 43 -11.26 -2.71 -12.10
C ASN A 43 -10.55 -4.06 -12.08
N MET A 44 -10.76 -4.78 -10.98
CA MET A 44 -10.17 -6.09 -10.77
C MET A 44 -11.12 -7.21 -11.25
N SER A 45 -10.55 -8.16 -11.97
CA SER A 45 -11.19 -9.42 -12.35
C SER A 45 -10.32 -10.61 -11.94
N LEU A 46 -10.95 -11.75 -11.69
CA LEU A 46 -10.27 -12.96 -11.22
C LEU A 46 -10.45 -14.08 -12.23
N ASP A 47 -9.34 -14.66 -12.64
CA ASP A 47 -9.30 -15.91 -13.37
C ASP A 47 -8.93 -17.03 -12.38
N VAL A 48 -9.82 -18.01 -12.24
CA VAL A 48 -9.71 -19.07 -11.23
C VAL A 48 -9.55 -20.43 -11.91
N PRO A 49 -8.90 -21.41 -11.26
CA PRO A 49 -8.78 -22.76 -11.82
C PRO A 49 -10.15 -23.35 -12.12
N GLY A 50 -10.30 -24.04 -13.26
CA GLY A 50 -11.56 -24.69 -13.65
C GLY A 50 -12.05 -25.80 -12.71
N THR A 51 -11.22 -26.22 -11.75
CA THR A 51 -11.57 -27.17 -10.68
C THR A 51 -12.13 -26.49 -9.43
N MET A 52 -12.09 -25.15 -9.34
CA MET A 52 -12.61 -24.38 -8.21
C MET A 52 -14.14 -24.33 -8.29
N SER A 53 -14.82 -24.54 -7.17
CA SER A 53 -16.27 -24.40 -7.10
C SER A 53 -16.69 -22.94 -7.20
N ASP A 54 -17.88 -22.66 -7.73
CA ASP A 54 -18.42 -21.29 -7.79
C ASP A 54 -18.49 -20.63 -6.40
N THR A 55 -18.81 -21.42 -5.36
CA THR A 55 -18.86 -20.94 -3.98
C THR A 55 -17.48 -20.51 -3.47
N ASP A 56 -16.44 -21.29 -3.77
CA ASP A 56 -15.06 -20.93 -3.38
C ASP A 56 -14.58 -19.73 -4.20
N ALA A 57 -14.87 -19.68 -5.50
CA ALA A 57 -14.54 -18.57 -6.36
C ALA A 57 -15.17 -17.26 -5.85
N GLU A 58 -16.45 -17.28 -5.49
CA GLU A 58 -17.14 -16.11 -4.92
C GLU A 58 -16.54 -15.70 -3.56
N LYS A 59 -16.22 -16.68 -2.71
CA LYS A 59 -15.59 -16.42 -1.41
C LYS A 59 -14.21 -15.77 -1.56
N PHE A 60 -13.37 -16.27 -2.46
CA PHE A 60 -12.06 -15.69 -2.72
C PHE A 60 -12.19 -14.31 -3.38
N SER A 61 -13.13 -14.15 -4.31
CA SER A 61 -13.45 -12.86 -4.91
C SER A 61 -13.75 -11.78 -3.88
N ARG A 62 -14.71 -12.05 -2.98
CA ARG A 62 -15.05 -11.11 -1.89
C ARG A 62 -13.85 -10.81 -1.00
N ARG A 63 -13.06 -11.81 -0.62
CA ARG A 63 -11.90 -11.64 0.26
C ARG A 63 -10.80 -10.79 -0.40
N ILE A 64 -10.50 -11.06 -1.67
CA ILE A 64 -9.51 -10.30 -2.45
C ILE A 64 -9.97 -8.85 -2.59
N SER A 65 -11.24 -8.58 -2.94
CA SER A 65 -11.75 -7.21 -3.06
C SER A 65 -11.72 -6.43 -1.73
N ILE A 66 -11.95 -7.10 -0.59
CA ILE A 66 -11.81 -6.46 0.73
C ILE A 66 -10.35 -6.06 0.98
N ILE A 67 -9.42 -6.97 0.72
CA ILE A 67 -7.99 -6.71 0.95
C ILE A 67 -7.48 -5.63 0.00
N ASP A 68 -7.86 -5.65 -1.27
CA ASP A 68 -7.54 -4.60 -2.25
C ASP A 68 -7.99 -3.21 -1.76
N ARG A 69 -9.22 -3.11 -1.24
CA ARG A 69 -9.72 -1.86 -0.67
C ARG A 69 -8.90 -1.41 0.53
N LEU A 70 -8.48 -2.33 1.40
CA LEU A 70 -7.63 -2.03 2.55
C LEU A 70 -6.24 -1.54 2.11
N ILE A 71 -5.64 -2.18 1.11
CA ILE A 71 -4.35 -1.77 0.51
C ILE A 71 -4.48 -0.38 -0.08
N THR A 72 -5.49 -0.13 -0.92
CA THR A 72 -5.72 1.16 -1.57
C THR A 72 -5.95 2.27 -0.55
N THR A 73 -6.82 2.02 0.45
CA THR A 73 -7.13 3.00 1.50
C THR A 73 -5.88 3.33 2.33
N ARG A 74 -5.14 2.31 2.76
CA ARG A 74 -3.92 2.50 3.56
C ARG A 74 -2.82 3.18 2.74
N GLY A 75 -2.70 2.83 1.46
CA GLY A 75 -1.75 3.44 0.54
C GLY A 75 -2.03 4.93 0.34
N GLN A 76 -3.29 5.32 0.20
CA GLN A 76 -3.68 6.72 0.10
C GLN A 76 -3.34 7.50 1.38
N GLU A 77 -3.67 6.96 2.55
CA GLU A 77 -3.38 7.63 3.84
C GLU A 77 -1.87 7.83 4.05
N ILE A 78 -1.06 6.83 3.71
CA ILE A 78 0.41 6.95 3.77
C ILE A 78 0.88 8.02 2.78
N ASN A 79 0.38 8.00 1.54
CA ASN A 79 0.77 9.00 0.53
C ASN A 79 0.44 10.43 0.99
N ASP A 80 -0.74 10.65 1.56
CA ASP A 80 -1.14 11.97 2.08
C ASP A 80 -0.22 12.44 3.22
N LEU A 81 0.18 11.54 4.11
CA LEU A 81 1.14 11.84 5.18
C LEU A 81 2.54 12.13 4.63
N LEU A 82 2.99 11.38 3.62
CA LEU A 82 4.29 11.61 2.97
C LEU A 82 4.33 12.96 2.27
N GLN A 83 3.27 13.34 1.55
CA GLN A 83 3.16 14.66 0.91
C GLN A 83 3.26 15.78 1.95
N LYS A 84 2.48 15.70 3.04
CA LYS A 84 2.56 16.67 4.14
C LYS A 84 3.95 16.72 4.77
N GLY A 85 4.57 15.57 5.01
CA GLY A 85 5.92 15.48 5.57
C GLY A 85 6.97 16.14 4.67
N LEU A 86 6.92 15.88 3.37
CA LEU A 86 7.82 16.49 2.38
C LEU A 86 7.65 18.01 2.29
N GLU A 87 6.42 18.52 2.39
CA GLU A 87 6.17 19.96 2.43
C GLU A 87 6.80 20.63 3.67
N ILE A 88 6.69 20.00 4.84
CA ILE A 88 7.30 20.50 6.08
C ILE A 88 8.83 20.48 5.96
N GLU A 89 9.42 19.38 5.48
CA GLU A 89 10.87 19.30 5.27
C GLU A 89 11.37 20.31 4.23
N GLY A 90 10.58 20.57 3.18
CA GLY A 90 10.89 21.59 2.18
C GLY A 90 11.00 23.00 2.78
N LYS A 91 10.20 23.32 3.80
CA LYS A 91 10.31 24.57 4.56
C LYS A 91 11.56 24.56 5.46
N LEU A 92 11.79 23.47 6.19
CA LEU A 92 12.95 23.34 7.09
C LEU A 92 14.29 23.43 6.35
N LYS A 93 14.41 22.84 5.15
CA LYS A 93 15.63 22.94 4.33
C LYS A 93 15.95 24.36 3.87
N LYS A 94 14.94 25.21 3.69
CA LYS A 94 15.15 26.64 3.35
C LYS A 94 15.72 27.41 4.54
N GLU A 95 15.35 27.03 5.76
CA GLU A 95 15.82 27.64 7.01
C GLU A 95 17.16 27.06 7.49
N ASN A 96 17.43 25.78 7.17
CA ASN A 96 18.66 25.07 7.53
C ASN A 96 19.12 24.15 6.40
N LEU A 97 20.16 24.57 5.67
CA LEU A 97 20.73 23.82 4.54
C LEU A 97 21.32 22.46 4.93
N ASN A 98 21.67 22.25 6.20
CA ASN A 98 22.22 20.99 6.72
C ASN A 98 21.12 20.05 7.25
N TYR A 99 19.84 20.39 7.07
CA TYR A 99 18.73 19.56 7.51
C TYR A 99 18.73 18.20 6.78
N THR A 100 18.79 17.11 7.56
CA THR A 100 18.70 15.72 7.07
C THR A 100 17.25 15.25 7.06
N SER A 101 16.80 14.72 5.94
CA SER A 101 15.43 14.23 5.78
C SER A 101 15.16 13.01 6.66
N GLN A 102 13.98 13.00 7.28
CA GLN A 102 13.41 11.89 8.05
C GLN A 102 12.32 11.16 7.27
N ILE A 103 11.76 11.80 6.22
CA ILE A 103 10.68 11.26 5.38
C ILE A 103 11.20 10.47 4.17
N LEU A 104 12.38 10.78 3.65
CA LEU A 104 12.88 10.19 2.39
C LEU A 104 12.93 8.66 2.42
N ASP A 105 13.42 8.07 3.50
CA ASP A 105 13.47 6.60 3.63
C ASP A 105 12.06 5.98 3.65
N LYS A 106 11.08 6.70 4.20
CA LYS A 106 9.68 6.27 4.23
C LYS A 106 9.01 6.36 2.86
N VAL A 107 9.36 7.37 2.07
CA VAL A 107 8.95 7.45 0.65
C VAL A 107 9.50 6.25 -0.13
N ASN A 108 10.77 5.92 0.07
CA ASN A 108 11.40 4.80 -0.62
C ASN A 108 10.76 3.46 -0.23
N GLU A 109 10.49 3.26 1.07
CA GLU A 109 9.80 2.08 1.56
C GLU A 109 8.38 1.95 1.01
N PHE A 110 7.61 3.05 1.03
CA PHE A 110 6.26 3.09 0.45
C PHE A 110 6.26 2.75 -1.04
N ASN A 111 7.17 3.35 -1.82
CA ASN A 111 7.29 3.08 -3.26
C ASN A 111 7.64 1.62 -3.54
N ARG A 112 8.50 1.01 -2.72
CA ARG A 112 8.84 -0.42 -2.81
C ARG A 112 7.62 -1.29 -2.56
N LEU A 113 6.85 -1.01 -1.50
CA LEU A 113 5.63 -1.75 -1.19
C LEU A 113 4.59 -1.60 -2.30
N ASN A 114 4.33 -0.37 -2.75
CA ASN A 114 3.36 -0.10 -3.80
C ASN A 114 3.74 -0.77 -5.13
N ALA A 115 5.03 -0.81 -5.47
CA ALA A 115 5.53 -1.53 -6.64
C ALA A 115 5.34 -3.05 -6.52
N SER A 116 5.44 -3.61 -5.31
CA SER A 116 5.24 -5.04 -5.08
C SER A 116 3.78 -5.49 -5.21
N TYR A 117 2.82 -4.58 -5.06
CA TYR A 117 1.39 -4.89 -5.15
C TYR A 117 0.86 -4.91 -6.60
N LYS A 118 1.63 -4.46 -7.58
CA LYS A 118 1.16 -4.40 -8.97
C LYS A 118 0.79 -5.80 -9.48
N HIS A 119 -0.42 -5.91 -10.02
CA HIS A 119 -1.05 -7.12 -10.54
C HIS A 119 -1.80 -6.79 -11.84
#